data_AF-A0A096MKH9-F1
#
_entry.id   AF-A0A096MKH9-F1
#
_cell.length_a   1.000
_cell.length_b   1.000
_cell.length_c   1.000
_cell.angle_alpha   90.00
_cell.angle_beta   90.00
_cell.angle_gamma   90.00
#
_symmetry.space_group_name_H-M   'P 1'
#
loop_
_entity.id
_entity.type
_entity.pdbx_description
1 polymer ?
#
loop_
_entity_poly.entity_id
_entity_poly.type
_entity_poly.pdbx_seq_one_letter_code
_entity_poly.pdbx_strand_id
1 'polypeptide(L)'
;MAVQPPTGIRLSALCPKFLHTNSTSHTWPFSAVAELIDNAYDPDVNAKQIWIDKTVISDHICLTFTDNGNGMTADKLHKMLRDGKRHLGRSQ
;
A
#
# COMPACT_ATOMS: atom_id res chain seq x y z
N MET A 1 29.34 -26.11 -9.88
CA MET A 1 29.38 -24.73 -10.38
C MET A 1 29.49 -23.81 -9.17
N ALA A 2 30.57 -23.03 -9.06
CA ALA A 2 30.74 -22.11 -7.94
C ALA A 2 29.77 -20.93 -8.10
N VAL A 3 28.98 -20.64 -7.06
CA VAL A 3 28.12 -19.46 -7.05
C VAL A 3 29.03 -18.23 -6.99
N GLN A 4 28.98 -17.40 -8.03
CA GLN A 4 29.72 -16.14 -8.05
C GLN A 4 29.17 -15.25 -6.93
N PRO A 5 30.04 -14.63 -6.10
CA PRO A 5 29.57 -13.69 -5.09
C PRO A 5 28.89 -12.50 -5.77
N PRO A 6 27.82 -11.93 -5.17
CA PRO A 6 27.11 -10.81 -5.76
C PRO A 6 28.07 -9.63 -5.95
N THR A 7 28.31 -9.26 -7.20
CA THR A 7 29.09 -8.08 -7.57
C THR A 7 28.21 -6.83 -7.34
N GLY A 8 28.41 -6.13 -6.23
CA GLY A 8 27.73 -4.85 -5.94
C GLY A 8 27.60 -4.51 -4.45
N ILE A 9 27.21 -3.27 -4.16
CA ILE A 9 26.83 -2.83 -2.80
C ILE A 9 25.52 -3.52 -2.41
N ARG A 10 25.45 -4.11 -1.22
CA ARG A 10 24.23 -4.78 -0.74
C ARG A 10 23.09 -3.77 -0.56
N LEU A 11 21.92 -4.11 -1.08
CA LEU A 11 20.68 -3.38 -0.82
C LEU A 11 20.23 -3.59 0.62
N SER A 12 19.62 -2.57 1.22
CA SER A 12 18.88 -2.75 2.47
C SER A 12 17.67 -3.65 2.22
N ALA A 13 17.50 -4.67 3.06
CA ALA A 13 16.39 -5.61 2.98
C ALA A 13 15.33 -5.29 4.03
N LEU A 14 14.05 -5.46 3.67
CA LEU A 14 12.95 -5.39 4.62
C LEU A 14 12.73 -6.75 5.27
N CYS A 15 12.76 -6.78 6.59
CA CYS A 15 12.31 -7.94 7.36
C CYS A 15 10.77 -7.96 7.40
N PRO A 16 10.08 -9.10 7.29
CA PRO A 16 8.62 -9.16 7.38
C PRO A 16 8.04 -8.48 8.64
N LYS A 17 8.78 -8.49 9.76
CA LYS A 17 8.40 -7.79 11.00
C LYS A 17 8.24 -6.27 10.83
N PHE A 18 8.92 -5.69 9.85
CA PHE A 18 8.84 -4.26 9.55
C PHE A 18 7.40 -3.82 9.20
N LEU A 19 6.56 -4.68 8.61
CA LEU A 19 5.16 -4.35 8.32
C LEU A 19 4.38 -4.02 9.60
N HIS A 20 4.61 -4.78 10.68
CA HIS A 20 4.01 -4.50 11.97
C HIS A 20 4.58 -3.22 12.58
N THR A 21 5.90 -3.04 12.60
CA THR A 21 6.53 -1.81 13.09
C THR A 21 6.03 -0.59 12.32
N ASN A 22 5.84 -0.69 11.00
CA ASN A 22 5.26 0.39 10.18
C ASN A 22 3.82 0.68 10.61
N SER A 23 3.00 -0.34 10.86
CA SER A 23 1.60 -0.16 11.28
C SER A 23 1.44 0.58 12.63
N THR A 24 2.45 0.53 13.49
CA THR A 24 2.42 1.25 14.79
C THR A 24 2.55 2.77 14.67
N SER A 25 2.75 3.32 13.46
CA SER A 25 2.62 4.76 13.20
C SER A 25 1.21 5.28 13.51
N HIS A 26 0.20 4.42 13.39
CA HIS A 26 -1.20 4.73 13.65
C HIS A 26 -1.55 4.45 15.11
N THR A 27 -1.76 5.50 15.89
CA THR A 27 -2.26 5.38 17.27
C THR A 27 -3.78 5.22 17.33
N TRP A 28 -4.49 5.51 16.24
CA TRP A 28 -5.93 5.42 16.09
C TRP A 28 -6.32 4.65 14.82
N PRO A 29 -7.22 3.65 14.86
CA PRO A 29 -7.61 2.87 13.68
C PRO A 29 -8.16 3.73 12.54
N PHE A 30 -8.90 4.79 12.85
CA PHE A 30 -9.43 5.71 11.84
C PHE A 30 -8.34 6.49 11.10
N SER A 31 -7.15 6.65 11.66
CA SER A 31 -6.03 7.25 10.93
C SER A 31 -5.53 6.34 9.79
N ALA A 32 -5.55 5.01 9.98
CA ALA A 32 -5.21 4.06 8.92
C ALA A 32 -6.33 3.97 7.86
N VAL A 33 -7.59 4.06 8.28
CA VAL A 33 -8.75 4.14 7.36
C VAL A 33 -8.66 5.42 6.51
N ALA A 34 -8.30 6.54 7.10
CA ALA A 34 -8.13 7.81 6.40
C ALA A 34 -7.06 7.73 5.29
N GLU A 35 -5.93 7.06 5.53
CA GLU A 35 -4.90 6.89 4.50
C GLU A 35 -5.41 6.13 3.26
N LEU A 36 -6.32 5.17 3.43
CA LEU A 36 -6.95 4.46 2.31
C LEU A 36 -7.92 5.35 1.54
N ILE A 37 -8.67 6.21 2.23
CA ILE A 37 -9.56 7.20 1.61
C ILE A 37 -8.73 8.23 0.83
N ASP A 38 -7.62 8.71 1.42
CA ASP A 38 -6.70 9.64 0.78
C ASP A 38 -6.07 9.06 -0.49
N ASN A 39 -5.90 7.74 -0.59
CA ASN A 39 -5.44 7.07 -1.82
C ASN A 39 -6.48 7.17 -2.93
N ALA A 40 -7.76 6.97 -2.63
CA ALA A 40 -8.83 7.03 -3.61
C ALA A 40 -9.13 8.47 -4.08
N TYR A 41 -9.04 9.43 -3.15
CA TYR A 41 -9.26 10.85 -3.43
C TYR A 41 -8.14 11.50 -4.26
N ASP A 42 -6.94 10.91 -4.23
CA ASP A 42 -5.75 11.39 -4.91
C ASP A 42 -6.01 11.76 -6.38
N PRO A 43 -5.51 12.89 -6.92
CA PRO A 43 -5.74 13.27 -8.32
C PRO A 43 -5.35 12.22 -9.36
N ASP A 44 -4.36 11.37 -9.07
CA ASP A 44 -3.96 10.29 -9.98
C ASP A 44 -4.99 9.15 -10.03
N VAL A 45 -5.71 8.91 -8.93
CA VAL A 45 -6.78 7.91 -8.82
C VAL A 45 -8.13 8.53 -9.19
N ASN A 46 -8.43 9.73 -8.69
CA ASN A 46 -9.58 10.57 -9.02
C ASN A 46 -10.93 9.85 -8.87
N ALA A 47 -11.06 9.00 -7.84
CA ALA A 47 -12.32 8.33 -7.57
C ALA A 47 -13.41 9.35 -7.24
N LYS A 48 -14.61 9.13 -7.77
CA LYS A 48 -15.79 9.93 -7.44
C LYS A 48 -16.53 9.38 -6.24
N GLN A 49 -16.41 8.08 -6.02
CA GLN A 49 -17.04 7.36 -4.93
C GLN A 49 -16.07 6.32 -4.38
N ILE A 50 -16.15 6.10 -3.08
CA ILE A 50 -15.52 5.02 -2.36
C ILE A 50 -16.58 4.36 -1.47
N TRP A 51 -16.62 3.03 -1.48
CA TRP A 51 -17.48 2.22 -0.63
C TRP A 51 -16.63 1.52 0.43
N ILE A 52 -17.04 1.69 1.68
CA ILE A 52 -16.40 1.09 2.86
C ILE A 52 -17.43 0.18 3.50
N ASP A 53 -17.17 -1.12 3.45
CA ASP A 53 -18.12 -2.14 3.88
C ASP A 53 -17.47 -3.17 4.80
N LYS A 54 -18.27 -3.72 5.70
CA LYS A 54 -17.93 -4.94 6.44
C LYS A 54 -18.62 -6.12 5.77
N THR A 55 -17.84 -7.12 5.40
CA THR A 55 -18.34 -8.35 4.77
C THR A 55 -17.73 -9.59 5.43
N VAL A 56 -18.15 -10.77 4.98
CA VAL A 56 -17.55 -12.06 5.34
C VAL A 56 -17.13 -12.76 4.06
N ILE A 57 -15.83 -13.06 3.94
CA ILE A 57 -15.26 -13.76 2.79
C ILE A 57 -14.57 -15.01 3.32
N SER A 58 -15.01 -16.19 2.86
CA SER A 58 -14.47 -17.47 3.32
C SER A 58 -14.43 -17.60 4.84
N ASP A 59 -15.54 -17.28 5.51
CA ASP A 59 -15.70 -17.26 6.98
C ASP A 59 -14.84 -16.25 7.76
N HIS A 60 -14.13 -15.33 7.08
CA HIS A 60 -13.36 -14.28 7.72
C HIS A 60 -14.10 -12.93 7.64
N ILE A 61 -14.14 -12.20 8.75
CA ILE A 61 -14.63 -10.82 8.77
C ILE A 61 -13.63 -9.94 8.00
N CYS A 62 -14.11 -9.24 6.98
CA CYS A 62 -13.29 -8.38 6.13
C CYS A 62 -13.84 -6.96 6.11
N LEU A 63 -12.92 -5.99 6.12
CA LEU A 63 -13.21 -4.60 5.79
C LEU A 63 -12.79 -4.37 4.33
N THR A 64 -13.72 -3.95 3.48
CA THR A 64 -13.46 -3.72 2.06
C THR A 64 -13.49 -2.23 1.75
N PHE A 65 -12.51 -1.79 0.97
CA PHE A 65 -12.43 -0.45 0.39
C PHE A 65 -12.45 -0.62 -1.12
N THR A 66 -13.51 -0.12 -1.75
CA THR A 66 -13.66 -0.17 -3.20
C THR A 66 -13.90 1.22 -3.73
N ASP A 67 -13.11 1.65 -4.70
CA ASP A 67 -13.29 2.95 -5.36
C ASP A 67 -13.51 2.77 -6.86
N ASN A 68 -14.04 3.81 -7.51
CA ASN A 68 -14.27 3.84 -8.95
C ASN A 68 -13.26 4.74 -9.69
N GLY A 69 -12.04 4.88 -9.15
CA GLY A 69 -10.98 5.65 -9.75
C GLY A 69 -10.30 4.96 -10.93
N ASN A 70 -9.18 5.54 -11.35
CA ASN A 70 -8.43 5.16 -12.55
C ASN A 70 -7.72 3.80 -12.45
N GLY A 71 -7.67 3.20 -11.25
CA GLY A 71 -6.96 1.94 -11.00
C GLY A 71 -5.44 2.04 -11.16
N MET A 72 -4.78 0.89 -11.33
CA MET A 72 -3.32 0.80 -11.43
C MET A 72 -2.89 -0.22 -12.50
N THR A 73 -1.76 0.07 -13.16
CA THR A 73 -1.03 -0.94 -13.94
C THR A 73 -0.27 -1.90 -13.01
N ALA A 74 0.18 -3.04 -13.52
CA ALA A 74 0.97 -4.00 -12.75
C ALA A 74 2.22 -3.36 -12.10
N ASP A 75 2.93 -2.49 -12.84
CA ASP A 75 4.10 -1.78 -12.32
C ASP A 75 3.75 -0.79 -11.20
N LYS A 76 2.63 -0.07 -11.33
CA LYS A 76 2.15 0.85 -10.29
C LYS A 76 1.74 0.08 -9.03
N LEU A 77 1.04 -1.05 -9.19
CA LEU A 77 0.66 -1.92 -8.07
C LEU A 77 1.90 -2.49 -7.36
N HIS A 78 2.89 -2.97 -8.11
CA HIS A 78 4.11 -3.48 -7.53
C HIS A 78 4.90 -2.40 -6.77
N LYS A 79 4.90 -1.16 -7.24
CA LYS A 79 5.47 -0.01 -6.50
C LYS A 79 4.69 0.30 -5.23
N MET A 80 3.35 0.31 -5.29
CA MET A 80 2.48 0.50 -4.12
C MET A 80 2.76 -0.53 -3.01
N LEU A 81 3.03 -1.78 -3.39
CA LEU A 81 3.33 -2.86 -2.42
C LEU A 81 4.77 -2.82 -1.88
N ARG A 82 5.72 -2.25 -2.63
CA ARG A 82 7.13 -2.17 -2.24
C ARG A 82 7.42 -1.00 -1.31
N ASP A 83 6.89 0.16 -1.67
CA ASP A 83 7.19 1.40 -0.98
C ASP A 83 6.01 1.69 -0.08
N GLY A 84 6.14 1.48 1.23
CA GLY A 84 5.12 1.87 2.24
C GLY A 84 4.82 3.37 2.31
N LYS A 85 5.29 4.15 1.32
CA LYS A 85 4.94 5.53 1.07
C LYS A 85 4.66 5.69 -0.41
N ARG A 86 3.50 6.29 -0.72
CA ARG A 86 3.23 6.85 -2.05
C ARG A 86 4.39 7.80 -2.41
N HIS A 87 5.13 7.49 -3.47
CA HIS A 87 5.69 8.54 -4.32
C HIS A 87 4.52 9.19 -5.06
N LEU A 88 3.68 9.90 -4.30
CA LEU A 88 2.97 11.00 -4.91
C LEU A 88 4.05 12.03 -5.19
N GLY A 89 4.19 12.40 -6.45
CA GLY A 89 4.94 13.59 -6.80
C GLY A 89 4.33 14.77 -6.05
N ARG A 90 4.84 15.05 -4.84
CA ARG A 90 5.11 16.42 -4.47
C ARG A 90 6.17 16.86 -5.46
N SER A 91 5.71 17.37 -6.60
CA SER A 91 6.47 18.35 -7.34
C SER A 91 6.95 19.38 -6.32
N GLN A 92 8.23 19.32 -5.99
CA GLN A 92 8.97 20.55 -5.80
C GLN A 92 9.16 21.18 -7.18
#